data_AF-A0A316JK84-F1
#
_entry.id   AF-A0A316JK84-F1
#
_cell.length_a   1.000
_cell.length_b   1.000
_cell.length_c   1.000
_cell.angle_alpha   90.00
_cell.angle_beta   90.00
_cell.angle_gamma   90.00
#
_symmetry.space_group_name_H-M   'P 1'
#
loop_
_entity.id
_entity.type
_entity.pdbx_description
1 polymer ?
#
loop_
_entity_poly.entity_id
_entity_poly.type
_entity_poly.pdbx_seq_one_letter_code
_entity_poly.pdbx_strand_id
1 'polypeptide(L)'
;MAARTMATTAAHKRTLMAQRSDARLAELIATRILPNYTSTTLLDIGCGDGVVSRHLPSQCEYTGLDISDACIYEQRHDNPKVRYVQADQIPDLMRSEGPWDTVLLLDVIEHTRRFTPLFELALTRANQQVVVSLPNELFVLDRLRMLRGHELNAHSLDLLNQPEGFKHQFIVNIAKARTLLSKKAEDAGFALKEEVLRPLVSKRSFHQPILWGMRQLSSDQLWSMGSVFVFQRQG
;
A
#
# COMPACT_ATOMS: atom_id res chain seq x y z
N MET A 1 7.78 -53.58 8.00
CA MET A 1 7.88 -52.15 8.36
C MET A 1 7.52 -51.33 7.12
N ALA A 2 6.27 -50.88 7.02
CA ALA A 2 5.79 -50.10 5.89
C ALA A 2 5.65 -48.64 6.30
N ALA A 3 6.29 -47.75 5.54
CA ALA A 3 6.22 -46.31 5.71
C ALA A 3 4.78 -45.81 5.53
N ARG A 4 4.24 -45.13 6.53
CA ARG A 4 3.05 -44.30 6.39
C ARG A 4 3.49 -42.88 6.06
N THR A 5 3.65 -42.61 4.77
CA THR A 5 3.71 -41.24 4.24
C THR A 5 2.30 -40.66 4.38
N MET A 6 2.07 -39.83 5.40
CA MET A 6 0.86 -39.02 5.47
C MET A 6 0.99 -37.88 4.46
N ALA A 7 0.45 -38.11 3.26
CA ALA A 7 0.07 -37.03 2.37
C ALA A 7 -1.30 -36.48 2.79
N THR A 8 -1.53 -35.23 2.36
CA THR A 8 -2.78 -34.46 2.33
C THR A 8 -3.21 -33.79 3.64
N THR A 9 -2.48 -32.74 4.03
CA THR A 9 -3.13 -31.55 4.62
C THR A 9 -4.01 -30.92 3.55
N ALA A 10 -5.31 -30.84 3.82
CA ALA A 10 -6.28 -30.21 2.94
C ALA A 10 -5.87 -28.76 2.68
N ALA A 11 -5.62 -28.42 1.41
CA ALA A 11 -5.42 -27.05 0.99
C ALA A 11 -6.67 -26.25 1.35
N HIS A 12 -6.55 -25.33 2.31
CA HIS A 12 -7.59 -24.37 2.62
C HIS A 12 -7.96 -23.67 1.31
N LYS A 13 -9.21 -23.83 0.85
CA LYS A 13 -9.66 -23.31 -0.44
C LYS A 13 -9.64 -21.78 -0.35
N ARG A 14 -8.54 -21.17 -0.80
CA ARG A 14 -8.30 -19.73 -0.73
C ARG A 14 -9.32 -19.01 -1.62
N THR A 15 -10.12 -18.12 -1.04
CA THR A 15 -10.98 -17.22 -1.80
C THR A 15 -10.15 -16.00 -2.19
N LEU A 16 -9.65 -15.98 -3.43
CA LEU A 16 -9.02 -14.80 -4.00
C LEU A 16 -10.03 -13.66 -4.06
N MET A 17 -9.60 -12.42 -3.78
CA MET A 17 -10.48 -11.26 -3.90
C MET A 17 -10.75 -10.97 -5.38
N ALA A 18 -12.00 -10.63 -5.70
CA ALA A 18 -12.44 -10.40 -7.08
C ALA A 18 -11.84 -9.15 -7.73
N GLN A 19 -11.36 -8.19 -6.94
CA GLN A 19 -10.79 -6.93 -7.42
C GLN A 19 -9.38 -6.75 -6.85
N ARG A 20 -8.44 -6.39 -7.73
CA ARG A 20 -6.98 -6.54 -7.54
C ARG A 20 -6.29 -5.41 -6.81
N SER A 21 -6.79 -4.21 -7.02
CA SER A 21 -6.15 -2.97 -6.57
C SER A 21 -7.25 -1.99 -6.20
N ASP A 22 -7.01 -1.15 -5.19
CA ASP A 22 -7.97 -0.12 -4.79
C ASP A 22 -8.05 0.96 -5.88
N ALA A 23 -9.04 0.82 -6.77
CA ALA A 23 -9.28 1.75 -7.86
C ALA A 23 -9.50 3.19 -7.38
N ARG A 24 -10.04 3.39 -6.16
CA ARG A 24 -10.26 4.73 -5.62
C ARG A 24 -8.96 5.34 -5.13
N LEU A 25 -8.08 4.55 -4.51
CA LEU A 25 -6.73 4.99 -4.18
C LEU A 25 -5.98 5.35 -5.47
N ALA A 26 -6.00 4.47 -6.46
CA ALA A 26 -5.32 4.71 -7.73
C ALA A 26 -5.81 6.00 -8.44
N GLU A 27 -7.12 6.20 -8.48
CA GLU A 27 -7.73 7.43 -8.99
C GLU A 27 -7.30 8.66 -8.16
N LEU A 28 -7.32 8.58 -6.83
CA LEU A 28 -6.85 9.66 -5.95
C LEU A 28 -5.39 10.01 -6.24
N ILE A 29 -4.50 9.02 -6.32
CA ILE A 29 -3.08 9.21 -6.60
C ILE A 29 -2.92 9.93 -7.96
N ALA A 30 -3.53 9.40 -9.01
CA ALA A 30 -3.30 9.88 -10.37
C ALA A 30 -3.98 11.22 -10.68
N THR A 31 -5.14 11.51 -10.09
CA THR A 31 -5.93 12.71 -10.41
C THR A 31 -5.73 13.86 -9.45
N ARG A 32 -5.33 13.59 -8.20
CA ARG A 32 -5.21 14.61 -7.16
C ARG A 32 -3.78 14.82 -6.68
N ILE A 33 -2.98 13.77 -6.59
CA ILE A 33 -1.63 13.85 -6.02
C ILE A 33 -0.61 14.10 -7.12
N LEU A 34 -0.42 13.14 -8.03
CA LEU A 34 0.61 13.19 -9.07
C LEU A 34 0.58 14.47 -9.94
N PRO A 35 -0.57 15.06 -10.30
CA PRO A 35 -0.59 16.28 -11.10
C PRO A 35 0.08 17.50 -10.45
N ASN A 36 0.27 17.49 -9.13
CA ASN A 36 0.95 18.58 -8.41
C ASN A 36 2.47 18.48 -8.46
N TYR A 37 3.01 17.44 -9.10
CA TYR A 37 4.42 17.12 -9.11
C TYR A 37 4.88 16.75 -10.52
N THR A 38 6.09 17.17 -10.90
CA THR A 38 6.64 16.85 -12.21
C THR A 38 7.20 15.43 -12.18
N SER A 39 6.60 14.49 -12.92
CA SER A 39 7.07 13.10 -12.97
C SER A 39 7.03 12.57 -14.40
N THR A 40 8.21 12.29 -14.96
CA THR A 40 8.33 11.66 -16.29
C THR A 40 8.43 10.15 -16.19
N THR A 41 9.13 9.64 -15.17
CA THR A 41 9.29 8.21 -14.90
C THR A 41 8.70 7.84 -13.54
N LEU A 42 7.92 6.77 -13.49
CA LEU A 42 7.22 6.31 -12.29
C LEU A 42 7.43 4.82 -12.08
N LEU A 43 7.86 4.45 -10.88
CA LEU A 43 7.91 3.08 -10.40
C LEU A 43 6.78 2.87 -9.39
N ASP A 44 5.97 1.83 -9.58
CA ASP A 44 4.89 1.43 -8.71
C ASP A 44 5.17 0.03 -8.16
N ILE A 45 5.61 -0.07 -6.90
CA ILE A 45 5.85 -1.35 -6.24
C ILE A 45 4.55 -1.81 -5.60
N GLY A 46 4.25 -3.11 -5.67
CA GLY A 46 2.96 -3.65 -5.24
C GLY A 46 1.79 -3.17 -6.11
N CYS A 47 2.04 -3.00 -7.41
CA CYS A 47 1.10 -2.36 -8.33
C CYS A 47 -0.17 -3.18 -8.61
N GLY A 48 -0.22 -4.46 -8.26
CA GLY A 48 -1.27 -5.40 -8.65
C GLY A 48 -1.38 -5.50 -10.17
N ASP A 49 -2.51 -5.06 -10.74
CA ASP A 49 -2.71 -5.00 -12.20
C ASP A 49 -2.27 -3.68 -12.86
N GLY A 50 -1.61 -2.81 -12.09
CA GLY A 50 -1.17 -1.51 -12.56
C GLY A 50 -2.33 -0.57 -12.86
N VAL A 51 -3.42 -0.61 -12.08
CA VAL A 51 -4.58 0.29 -12.23
C VAL A 51 -4.17 1.77 -12.26
N VAL A 52 -3.13 2.17 -11.53
CA VAL A 52 -2.59 3.54 -11.53
C VAL A 52 -2.24 3.98 -12.96
N SER A 53 -1.61 3.10 -13.73
CA SER A 53 -1.16 3.39 -15.11
C SER A 53 -2.30 3.78 -16.06
N ARG A 54 -3.54 3.41 -15.76
CA ARG A 54 -4.73 3.75 -16.57
C ARG A 54 -5.16 5.21 -16.40
N HIS A 55 -4.72 5.85 -15.32
CA HIS A 55 -5.08 7.22 -14.98
C HIS A 55 -3.93 8.20 -15.20
N LEU A 56 -2.74 7.72 -15.58
CA LEU A 56 -1.58 8.55 -15.84
C LEU A 56 -1.68 9.24 -17.21
N PRO A 57 -1.13 10.46 -17.35
CA PRO A 57 -0.99 11.09 -18.65
C PRO A 57 -0.07 10.25 -19.56
N SER A 58 -0.30 10.30 -20.87
CA SER A 58 0.43 9.49 -21.86
C SER A 58 1.94 9.73 -21.89
N GLN A 59 2.40 10.86 -21.35
CA GLN A 59 3.80 11.26 -21.29
C GLN A 59 4.54 10.68 -20.08
N CYS A 60 3.85 10.04 -19.14
CA CYS A 60 4.45 9.41 -17.97
C CYS A 60 4.81 7.95 -18.28
N GLU A 61 6.10 7.63 -18.20
CA GLU A 61 6.61 6.28 -18.32
C GLU A 61 6.38 5.54 -17.00
N TYR A 62 5.57 4.48 -17.05
CA TYR A 62 5.16 3.71 -15.90
C TYR A 62 5.80 2.32 -15.92
N THR A 63 6.43 1.96 -14.81
CA THR A 63 6.95 0.62 -14.51
C THR A 63 6.25 0.09 -13.26
N GLY A 64 5.53 -1.03 -13.36
CA GLY A 64 4.91 -1.72 -12.23
C GLY A 64 5.69 -2.98 -11.85
N LEU A 65 5.98 -3.15 -10.56
CA LEU A 65 6.53 -4.39 -10.00
C LEU A 65 5.58 -4.93 -8.94
N ASP A 66 5.19 -6.19 -9.06
CA ASP A 66 4.43 -6.90 -8.03
C ASP A 66 5.06 -8.26 -7.75
N ILE A 67 4.72 -8.89 -6.63
CA ILE A 67 5.25 -10.21 -6.28
C ILE A 67 4.40 -11.30 -6.93
N SER A 68 5.01 -12.32 -7.55
CA SER A 68 4.28 -13.40 -8.24
C SER A 68 3.37 -14.24 -7.33
N ASP A 69 3.64 -14.23 -6.03
CA ASP A 69 2.98 -15.11 -5.06
C ASP A 69 2.23 -14.34 -3.96
N ALA A 70 1.81 -13.10 -4.22
CA ALA A 70 1.07 -12.27 -3.25
C ALA A 70 -0.13 -13.01 -2.63
N CYS A 71 -0.74 -13.93 -3.39
CA CYS A 71 -1.88 -14.77 -2.98
C CYS A 71 -3.14 -14.00 -2.52
N ILE A 72 -3.20 -12.69 -2.72
CA ILE A 72 -4.38 -11.86 -2.41
C ILE A 72 -5.36 -11.85 -3.60
N TYR A 73 -4.82 -11.81 -4.83
CA TYR A 73 -5.60 -11.64 -6.07
C TYR A 73 -5.15 -12.60 -7.18
N GLU A 74 -6.02 -12.83 -8.16
CA GLU A 74 -5.65 -13.51 -9.39
C GLU A 74 -4.79 -12.56 -10.27
N GLN A 75 -3.57 -12.97 -10.57
CA GLN A 75 -2.65 -12.21 -11.44
C GLN A 75 -3.03 -12.42 -12.91
N ARG A 76 -3.11 -11.32 -13.68
CA ARG A 76 -3.17 -11.40 -15.16
C ARG A 76 -1.95 -10.68 -15.70
N HIS A 77 -1.36 -11.30 -16.72
CA HIS A 77 -0.18 -10.82 -17.44
C HIS A 77 -0.58 -10.11 -18.73
N ASP A 78 -1.68 -9.35 -18.68
CA ASP A 78 -2.26 -8.62 -19.81
C ASP A 78 -1.72 -7.18 -19.92
N ASN A 79 -1.15 -6.64 -18.84
CA ASN A 79 -0.51 -5.33 -18.83
C ASN A 79 1.01 -5.46 -19.04
N PRO A 80 1.56 -5.06 -20.21
CA PRO A 80 2.99 -5.20 -20.50
C PRO A 80 3.88 -4.29 -19.64
N LYS A 81 3.28 -3.31 -18.93
CA LYS A 81 4.01 -2.42 -18.03
C LYS A 81 4.19 -3.00 -16.62
N VAL A 82 3.61 -4.16 -16.34
CA VAL A 82 3.65 -4.82 -15.03
C VAL A 82 4.51 -6.08 -15.12
N ARG A 83 5.46 -6.21 -14.21
CA ARG A 83 6.28 -7.41 -14.05
C ARG A 83 6.01 -8.03 -12.68
N TYR A 84 5.67 -9.30 -12.71
CA TYR A 84 5.52 -10.11 -11.50
C TYR A 84 6.83 -10.85 -11.24
N VAL A 85 7.42 -10.65 -10.06
CA VAL A 85 8.76 -11.13 -9.71
C VAL A 85 8.76 -11.75 -8.31
N GLN A 86 9.83 -12.42 -7.91
CA GLN A 86 9.97 -12.86 -6.52
C GLN A 86 10.27 -11.65 -5.61
N ALA A 87 9.81 -11.69 -4.36
CA ALA A 87 9.92 -10.56 -3.43
C ALA A 87 11.36 -10.10 -3.18
N ASP A 88 12.31 -11.04 -3.18
CA ASP A 88 13.73 -10.81 -3.01
C ASP A 88 14.41 -10.19 -4.25
N GLN A 89 13.78 -10.27 -5.43
CA GLN A 89 14.28 -9.66 -6.66
C GLN A 89 13.96 -8.17 -6.77
N ILE A 90 12.90 -7.68 -6.10
CA ILE A 90 12.47 -6.27 -6.18
C ILE A 90 13.63 -5.32 -5.84
N PRO A 91 14.38 -5.49 -4.73
CA PRO A 91 15.48 -4.59 -4.41
C PRO A 91 16.58 -4.52 -5.48
N ASP A 92 16.89 -5.63 -6.13
CA ASP A 92 17.96 -5.66 -7.14
C ASP A 92 17.51 -4.99 -8.43
N LEU A 93 16.26 -5.23 -8.87
CA LEU A 93 15.66 -4.54 -10.00
C LEU A 93 15.59 -3.03 -9.78
N MET A 94 15.17 -2.61 -8.57
CA MET A 94 15.16 -1.20 -8.18
C MET A 94 16.55 -0.56 -8.29
N ARG A 95 17.61 -1.30 -7.97
CA ARG A 95 19.00 -0.81 -8.06
C ARG A 95 19.53 -0.77 -9.48
N SER A 96 19.14 -1.72 -10.34
CA SER A 96 19.67 -1.85 -11.71
C SER A 96 18.94 -1.00 -12.74
N GLU A 97 17.64 -0.73 -12.54
CA GLU A 97 16.79 -0.07 -13.55
C GLU A 97 16.48 1.39 -13.22
N GLY A 98 16.68 1.79 -11.96
CA GLY A 98 16.44 3.17 -11.52
C GLY A 98 17.61 4.12 -11.83
N PRO A 99 17.50 5.40 -11.45
CA PRO A 99 16.43 5.99 -10.62
C PRO A 99 15.17 6.40 -11.40
N TRP A 100 14.08 6.64 -10.67
CA TRP A 100 12.81 7.16 -11.20
C TRP A 100 12.51 8.54 -10.61
N ASP A 101 11.72 9.37 -11.29
CA ASP A 101 11.26 10.64 -10.70
C ASP A 101 10.39 10.39 -9.47
N THR A 102 9.44 9.47 -9.60
CA THR A 102 8.51 9.08 -8.55
C THR A 102 8.57 7.59 -8.27
N VAL A 103 8.61 7.22 -6.98
CA VAL A 103 8.39 5.84 -6.54
C VAL A 103 7.11 5.79 -5.69
N LEU A 104 6.20 4.88 -6.02
CA LEU A 104 4.96 4.63 -5.29
C LEU A 104 5.07 3.35 -4.45
N LEU A 105 4.59 3.42 -3.21
CA LEU A 105 4.42 2.32 -2.27
C LEU A 105 2.98 2.39 -1.72
N LEU A 106 2.01 1.90 -2.50
CA LEU A 106 0.59 2.07 -2.20
C LEU A 106 0.02 0.86 -1.45
N ASP A 107 -0.10 0.96 -0.13
CA ASP A 107 -0.59 -0.12 0.74
C ASP A 107 0.29 -1.38 0.58
N VAL A 108 1.62 -1.19 0.68
CA VAL A 108 2.66 -2.21 0.44
C VAL A 108 3.50 -2.51 1.67
N ILE A 109 4.05 -1.48 2.31
CA ILE A 109 5.11 -1.67 3.31
C ILE A 109 4.59 -2.37 4.58
N GLU A 110 3.29 -2.28 4.85
CA GLU A 110 2.60 -3.00 5.92
C GLU A 110 2.50 -4.51 5.68
N HIS A 111 2.69 -4.98 4.44
CA HIS A 111 2.69 -6.40 4.09
C HIS A 111 4.10 -7.03 4.13
N THR A 112 5.15 -6.20 4.23
CA THR A 112 6.55 -6.65 4.23
C THR A 112 6.96 -7.21 5.59
N ARG A 113 8.02 -8.04 5.64
CA ARG A 113 8.57 -8.54 6.92
C ARG A 113 9.18 -7.45 7.81
N ARG A 114 9.68 -6.38 7.19
CA ARG A 114 10.34 -5.26 7.89
C ARG A 114 9.78 -3.96 7.33
N PHE A 115 9.26 -3.12 8.22
CA PHE A 115 8.45 -1.96 7.84
C PHE A 115 9.18 -0.89 6.99
N THR A 116 10.43 -0.54 7.32
CA THR A 116 11.13 0.59 6.69
C THR A 116 12.07 0.28 5.52
N PRO A 117 12.72 -0.90 5.39
CA PRO A 117 13.75 -1.10 4.37
C PRO A 117 13.31 -0.84 2.92
N LEU A 118 12.09 -1.21 2.53
CA LEU A 118 11.60 -0.94 1.17
C LEU A 118 11.38 0.57 0.93
N PHE A 119 10.89 1.29 1.94
CA PHE A 119 10.76 2.74 1.92
C PHE A 119 12.12 3.44 1.85
N GLU A 120 13.09 3.01 2.66
CA GLU A 120 14.45 3.52 2.63
C GLU A 120 15.09 3.30 1.25
N LEU A 121 14.90 2.12 0.64
CA LEU A 121 15.35 1.86 -0.72
C LEU A 121 14.69 2.80 -1.73
N ALA A 122 13.36 2.99 -1.64
CA ALA A 122 12.62 3.90 -2.52
C ALA A 122 13.18 5.33 -2.45
N LEU A 123 13.52 5.85 -1.26
CA LEU A 123 14.14 7.17 -1.10
C LEU A 123 15.49 7.28 -1.85
N THR A 124 16.29 6.22 -1.87
CA THR A 124 17.57 6.21 -2.62
C THR A 124 17.38 6.12 -4.13
N ARG A 125 16.22 5.66 -4.61
CA ARG A 125 15.93 5.40 -6.02
C ARG A 125 14.97 6.42 -6.64
N ALA A 126 14.36 7.27 -5.84
CA ALA A 126 13.56 8.40 -6.29
C ALA A 126 14.42 9.65 -6.48
N ASN A 127 14.33 10.29 -7.65
CA ASN A 127 14.97 11.57 -7.93
C ASN A 127 14.21 12.74 -7.31
N GLN A 128 12.87 12.66 -7.29
CA GLN A 128 12.02 13.78 -6.88
C GLN A 128 11.16 13.44 -5.68
N GLN A 129 10.45 12.31 -5.70
CA GLN A 129 9.49 12.00 -4.65
C GLN A 129 9.20 10.52 -4.42
N VAL A 130 8.81 10.21 -3.20
CA VAL A 130 8.28 8.92 -2.79
C VAL A 130 6.87 9.14 -2.25
N VAL A 131 5.89 8.42 -2.80
CA VAL A 131 4.50 8.44 -2.33
C VAL A 131 4.20 7.13 -1.63
N VAL A 132 3.74 7.21 -0.39
CA VAL A 132 3.42 6.04 0.44
C VAL A 132 1.98 6.12 0.88
N SER A 133 1.17 5.09 0.64
CA SER A 133 -0.12 4.96 1.34
C SER A 133 -0.06 3.88 2.39
N LEU A 134 -0.79 4.10 3.48
CA LEU A 134 -0.92 3.16 4.57
C LEU A 134 -2.38 3.05 5.03
N PRO A 135 -2.84 1.87 5.45
CA PRO A 135 -4.11 1.69 6.14
C PRO A 135 -4.02 2.22 7.57
N ASN A 136 -5.17 2.61 8.11
CA ASN A 136 -5.30 2.98 9.51
C ASN A 136 -5.96 1.83 10.29
N GLU A 137 -5.15 0.95 10.87
CA GLU A 137 -5.64 -0.19 11.66
C GLU A 137 -6.29 0.22 13.00
N LEU A 138 -6.19 1.51 13.35
CA LEU A 138 -6.84 2.10 14.51
C LEU A 138 -8.12 2.85 14.17
N PHE A 139 -8.64 2.65 12.95
CA PHE A 139 -9.89 3.22 12.48
C PHE A 139 -11.07 2.79 13.36
N VAL A 140 -12.01 3.71 13.59
CA VAL A 140 -13.10 3.51 14.55
C VAL A 140 -13.98 2.28 14.27
N LEU A 141 -14.21 1.94 13.00
CA LEU A 141 -15.03 0.76 12.67
C LEU A 141 -14.31 -0.55 13.01
N ASP A 142 -12.98 -0.61 12.85
CA ASP A 142 -12.20 -1.78 13.27
C ASP A 142 -12.18 -1.94 14.78
N ARG A 143 -12.12 -0.85 15.53
CA ARG A 143 -12.27 -0.88 17.00
C ARG A 143 -13.63 -1.42 17.43
N LEU A 144 -14.71 -0.96 16.80
CA LEU A 144 -16.06 -1.47 17.07
C LEU A 144 -16.20 -2.95 16.71
N ARG A 145 -15.54 -3.38 15.62
CA ARG A 145 -15.48 -4.78 15.20
C ARG A 145 -14.75 -5.63 16.25
N MET A 146 -13.64 -5.13 16.79
CA MET A 146 -12.89 -5.78 17.86
C MET A 146 -13.69 -5.90 19.15
N LEU A 147 -14.43 -4.85 19.54
CA LEU A 147 -15.33 -4.90 20.70
C LEU A 147 -16.45 -5.95 20.55
N ARG A 148 -16.78 -6.34 19.32
CA ARG A 148 -17.74 -7.42 19.01
C ARG A 148 -17.09 -8.81 18.94
N GLY A 149 -15.80 -8.93 19.31
CA GLY A 149 -15.09 -10.21 19.36
C GLY A 149 -14.44 -10.65 18.05
N HIS A 150 -14.36 -9.77 17.05
CA HIS A 150 -13.63 -10.06 15.81
C HIS A 150 -12.16 -9.63 15.92
N GLU A 151 -11.28 -10.26 15.17
CA GLU A 151 -9.87 -9.85 15.09
C GLU A 151 -9.67 -8.58 14.23
N LEU A 152 -8.54 -7.90 14.42
CA LEU A 152 -8.09 -6.84 13.50
C LEU A 152 -7.65 -7.45 12.17
N ASN A 153 -7.59 -6.63 11.11
CA ASN A 153 -7.16 -7.10 9.80
C ASN A 153 -5.64 -7.35 9.72
N ALA A 154 -4.89 -6.84 10.69
CA ALA A 154 -3.45 -6.99 10.80
C ALA A 154 -3.01 -7.98 11.88
N HIS A 155 -1.91 -8.69 11.61
CA HIS A 155 -1.21 -9.56 12.56
C HIS A 155 -2.07 -10.67 13.19
N SER A 156 -3.04 -11.19 12.42
CA SER A 156 -3.93 -12.29 12.81
C SER A 156 -3.26 -13.67 12.70
N LEU A 157 -3.78 -14.66 13.42
CA LEU A 157 -3.36 -16.07 13.31
C LEU A 157 -3.59 -16.65 11.90
N ASP A 158 -4.42 -15.99 11.08
CA ASP A 158 -4.59 -16.32 9.67
C ASP A 158 -3.30 -16.20 8.84
N LEU A 159 -2.26 -15.54 9.37
CA LEU A 159 -0.93 -15.44 8.74
C LEU A 159 -0.12 -16.74 8.81
N LEU A 160 -0.49 -17.70 9.67
CA LEU A 160 0.26 -18.95 9.81
C LEU A 160 0.31 -19.72 8.49
N ASN A 161 1.54 -20.02 8.04
CA ASN A 161 1.84 -20.73 6.79
C ASN A 161 1.37 -20.01 5.51
N GLN A 162 1.12 -18.70 5.57
CA GLN A 162 0.82 -17.90 4.37
C GLN A 162 2.11 -17.35 3.75
N PRO A 163 2.13 -17.15 2.42
CA PRO A 163 3.24 -16.50 1.76
C PRO A 163 3.35 -15.02 2.18
N GLU A 164 4.51 -14.45 1.89
CA GLU A 164 4.74 -13.01 2.07
C GLU A 164 3.75 -12.20 1.23
N GLY A 165 3.24 -11.09 1.77
CA GLY A 165 2.24 -10.27 1.09
C GLY A 165 0.79 -10.55 1.50
N PHE A 166 0.45 -11.71 2.06
CA PHE A 166 -0.95 -12.15 2.16
C PHE A 166 -1.86 -11.28 3.05
N LYS A 167 -1.37 -10.76 4.18
CA LYS A 167 -2.10 -9.82 5.06
C LYS A 167 -1.13 -8.83 5.69
N HIS A 168 -1.67 -7.76 6.29
CA HIS A 168 -0.89 -6.77 7.02
C HIS A 168 -0.13 -7.44 8.18
N GLN A 169 1.18 -7.26 8.18
CA GLN A 169 2.12 -7.74 9.21
C GLN A 169 2.13 -6.81 10.43
N PHE A 170 1.66 -5.57 10.28
CA PHE A 170 1.74 -4.52 11.29
C PHE A 170 0.37 -3.91 11.58
N ILE A 171 0.09 -3.66 12.86
CA ILE A 171 -1.03 -2.80 13.27
C ILE A 171 -0.59 -1.35 13.08
N VAL A 172 -0.91 -0.78 11.92
CA VAL A 172 -0.44 0.55 11.54
C VAL A 172 -1.19 1.65 12.31
N ASN A 173 -0.43 2.43 13.07
CA ASN A 173 -0.87 3.71 13.62
C ASN A 173 -0.32 4.84 12.73
N ILE A 174 -1.20 5.56 12.05
CA ILE A 174 -0.82 6.61 11.09
C ILE A 174 0.07 7.70 11.72
N ALA A 175 -0.16 8.14 12.96
CA ALA A 175 0.66 9.18 13.58
C ALA A 175 2.10 8.69 13.87
N LYS A 176 2.23 7.43 14.31
CA LYS A 176 3.54 6.79 14.50
C LYS A 176 4.23 6.54 13.17
N ALA A 177 3.50 6.05 12.17
CA ALA A 177 4.01 5.83 10.82
C ALA A 177 4.52 7.14 10.23
N ARG A 178 3.75 8.23 10.31
CA ARG A 178 4.17 9.57 9.90
C ARG A 178 5.48 9.98 10.55
N THR A 179 5.56 9.90 11.88
CA THR A 179 6.78 10.30 12.62
C THR A 179 8.00 9.46 12.19
N LEU A 180 7.82 8.15 12.05
CA LEU A 180 8.87 7.22 11.65
C LEU A 180 9.34 7.46 10.21
N LEU A 181 8.41 7.54 9.26
CA LEU A 181 8.70 7.73 7.85
C LEU A 181 9.28 9.12 7.58
N SER A 182 8.76 10.18 8.22
CA SER A 182 9.35 11.53 8.15
C SER A 182 10.80 11.54 8.60
N LYS A 183 11.12 10.93 9.75
CA LYS A 183 12.51 10.85 10.22
C LYS A 183 13.41 10.15 9.21
N LYS A 184 12.97 9.01 8.66
CA LYS A 184 13.72 8.25 7.65
C LYS A 184 13.89 9.01 6.33
N ALA A 185 12.88 9.78 5.94
CA ALA A 185 12.93 10.65 4.78
C ALA A 185 13.94 11.79 4.98
N GLU A 186 13.90 12.45 6.13
CA GLU A 186 14.83 13.53 6.49
C GLU A 186 16.29 13.07 6.47
N ASP A 187 16.57 11.89 7.04
CA ASP A 187 17.91 11.27 7.00
C ASP A 187 18.41 11.02 5.55
N ALA A 188 17.50 10.93 4.57
CA ALA A 188 17.78 10.70 3.15
C ALA A 188 17.66 11.97 2.28
N GLY A 189 17.48 13.15 2.88
CA GLY A 189 17.33 14.42 2.16
C GLY A 189 15.95 14.63 1.55
N PHE A 190 14.90 14.05 2.13
CA PHE A 190 13.50 14.27 1.75
C PHE A 190 12.73 14.92 2.89
N ALA A 191 11.66 15.65 2.56
CA ALA A 191 10.71 16.17 3.55
C ALA A 191 9.29 15.71 3.23
N LEU A 192 8.50 15.48 4.28
CA LEU A 192 7.06 15.28 4.13
C LEU A 192 6.41 16.58 3.64
N LYS A 193 5.95 16.59 2.39
CA LYS A 193 5.35 17.76 1.75
C LYS A 193 3.84 17.81 1.96
N GLU A 194 3.19 16.66 1.91
CA GLU A 194 1.74 16.55 1.95
C GLU A 194 1.31 15.25 2.65
N GLU A 195 0.25 15.32 3.46
CA GLU A 195 -0.47 14.16 4.00
C GLU A 195 -1.94 14.28 3.58
N VAL A 196 -2.43 13.32 2.80
CA VAL A 196 -3.83 13.23 2.37
C VAL A 196 -4.52 12.11 3.13
N LEU A 197 -5.43 12.47 4.04
CA LEU A 197 -6.28 11.52 4.74
C LEU A 197 -7.30 10.90 3.78
N ARG A 198 -7.56 9.60 3.91
CA ARG A 198 -8.64 8.87 3.20
C ARG A 198 -9.84 8.75 4.12
N PRO A 199 -10.80 9.69 4.13
CA PRO A 199 -11.93 9.64 5.05
C PRO A 199 -12.91 8.51 4.71
N LEU A 200 -13.67 8.04 5.70
CA LEU A 200 -14.80 7.16 5.45
C LEU A 200 -15.88 7.86 4.61
N VAL A 201 -16.06 7.49 3.35
CA VAL A 201 -17.12 8.04 2.49
C VAL A 201 -18.34 7.11 2.49
N SER A 202 -19.49 7.59 2.97
CA SER A 202 -20.75 6.86 2.83
C SER A 202 -21.19 6.82 1.36
N LYS A 203 -21.63 5.65 0.89
CA LYS A 203 -22.26 5.48 -0.43
C LYS A 203 -23.62 6.20 -0.52
N ARG A 204 -24.26 6.49 0.61
CA ARG A 204 -25.55 7.19 0.67
C ARG A 204 -25.33 8.65 1.04
N SER A 205 -25.75 9.56 0.16
CA SER A 205 -25.51 11.01 0.29
C SER A 205 -26.06 11.60 1.60
N PHE A 206 -27.22 11.14 2.07
CA PHE A 206 -27.86 11.69 3.28
C PHE A 206 -27.13 11.39 4.60
N HIS A 207 -26.19 10.43 4.64
CA HIS A 207 -25.36 10.20 5.83
C HIS A 207 -24.12 11.10 5.89
N GLN A 208 -23.79 11.82 4.81
CA GLN A 208 -22.60 12.67 4.75
C GLN A 208 -22.61 13.81 5.79
N PRO A 209 -23.72 14.51 6.07
CA PRO A 209 -23.75 15.56 7.09
C PRO A 209 -23.47 15.01 8.51
N ILE A 210 -23.99 13.81 8.81
CA ILE A 210 -23.78 13.15 10.10
C ILE A 210 -22.31 12.76 10.25
N LEU A 211 -21.73 12.11 9.23
CA LEU A 211 -20.31 11.75 9.22
C LEU A 211 -19.41 12.98 9.33
N TRP A 212 -19.76 14.07 8.65
CA TRP A 212 -19.06 15.33 8.76
C TRP A 212 -19.10 15.88 10.19
N GLY A 213 -20.28 15.91 10.83
CA GLY A 213 -20.43 16.36 12.22
C GLY A 213 -19.64 15.51 13.21
N MET A 214 -19.63 14.18 13.04
CA MET A 214 -18.84 13.27 13.89
C MET A 214 -17.32 13.50 13.77
N ARG A 215 -16.84 13.87 12.58
CA ARG A 215 -15.44 14.25 12.37
C ARG A 215 -15.07 15.54 13.07
N GLN A 216 -15.97 16.52 13.14
CA GLN A 216 -15.68 17.78 13.85
C GLN A 216 -15.50 17.58 15.37
N LEU A 217 -16.08 16.52 15.93
CA LEU A 217 -16.06 16.24 17.37
C LEU A 217 -14.87 15.37 17.82
N SER A 218 -13.99 14.96 16.90
CA SER A 218 -12.84 14.09 17.21
C SER A 218 -11.71 14.26 16.18
N SER A 219 -10.57 13.59 16.36
CA SER A 219 -9.47 13.70 15.39
C SER A 219 -9.85 13.09 14.04
N ASP A 220 -9.56 13.77 12.92
CA ASP A 220 -9.79 13.24 11.56
C ASP A 220 -9.14 11.87 11.33
N GLN A 221 -8.01 11.62 11.99
CA GLN A 221 -7.30 10.35 11.96
C GLN A 221 -8.13 9.19 12.51
N LEU A 222 -9.08 9.42 13.43
CA LEU A 222 -9.96 8.37 13.97
C LEU A 222 -11.00 7.91 12.93
N TRP A 223 -11.36 8.79 12.00
CA TRP A 223 -12.39 8.58 10.97
C TRP A 223 -11.83 8.35 9.57
N SER A 224 -10.51 8.30 9.45
CA SER A 224 -9.81 8.01 8.21
C SER A 224 -9.48 6.52 8.12
N MET A 225 -9.73 5.92 6.96
CA MET A 225 -9.38 4.53 6.65
C MET A 225 -7.88 4.35 6.40
N GLY A 226 -7.13 5.44 6.19
CA GLY A 226 -5.70 5.41 5.92
C GLY A 226 -5.19 6.77 5.43
N SER A 227 -3.89 6.91 5.24
CA SER A 227 -3.27 8.15 4.78
C SER A 227 -2.39 7.90 3.57
N VAL A 228 -2.25 8.93 2.72
CA VAL A 228 -1.21 9.02 1.70
C VAL A 228 -0.22 10.09 2.12
N PHE A 229 1.06 9.74 2.14
CA PHE A 229 2.18 10.62 2.45
C PHE A 229 2.97 10.88 1.17
N VAL A 230 3.29 12.15 0.91
CA VAL A 230 4.16 12.54 -0.19
C VAL A 230 5.46 13.11 0.38
N PHE A 231 6.55 12.40 0.16
CA PHE A 231 7.88 12.84 0.53
C PHE A 231 8.60 13.38 -0.70
N GLN A 232 9.03 14.63 -0.64
CA GLN A 232 9.70 15.33 -1.73
C GLN A 232 11.18 15.56 -1.39
N ARG A 233 12.08 15.31 -2.35
CA ARG A 233 13.52 15.54 -2.19
C ARG A 233 13.77 17.03 -1.98
N GLN A 234 14.60 17.35 -0.99
CA GLN A 234 15.11 18.69 -0.76
C GLN A 234 16.22 18.95 -1.78
N GLY A 235 16.09 20.05 -2.53
CA GLY A 235 17.07 20.48 -3.53
C GLY A 235 18.36 20.99 -2.91
#